data_AF-A0AAN8U6M6-F1
#
_entry.id   AF-A0AAN8U6M6-F1
#
_cell.length_a   1.000
_cell.length_b   1.000
_cell.length_c   1.000
_cell.angle_alpha   90.00
_cell.angle_beta   90.00
_cell.angle_gamma   90.00
#
_symmetry.space_group_name_H-M   'P 1'
#
loop_
_entity.id
_entity.type
_entity.pdbx_description
1 polymer ?
#
loop_
_entity_poly.entity_id
_entity_poly.type
_entity_poly.pdbx_seq_one_letter_code
_entity_poly.pdbx_strand_id
1 'polypeptide(L)'
;MAFALLSSPSLVSVCDKTFIKPSSLTPPTLRYHKLSYIDQFYGNMYIPLAFFYPKVQQREESNNSHELSHIAHLLQTSLSQTLVSYYPYAGKLRDNAIVDCNDMGAEFSNV
;
A
#
# COMPACT_ATOMS: atom_id res chain seq x y z
N MET A 1 7.66 -21.05 38.01
CA MET A 1 8.00 -21.55 36.67
C MET A 1 7.45 -20.56 35.65
N ALA A 2 8.33 -19.80 34.98
CA ALA A 2 7.93 -18.86 33.94
C ALA A 2 7.98 -19.60 32.60
N PHE A 3 6.83 -19.69 31.93
CA PHE A 3 6.79 -20.13 30.53
C PHE A 3 7.31 -18.97 29.67
N ALA A 4 8.55 -19.08 29.21
CA ALA A 4 9.01 -18.27 28.10
C ALA A 4 8.25 -18.73 26.85
N LEU A 5 7.36 -17.89 26.33
CA LEU A 5 6.84 -18.05 24.99
C LEU A 5 8.02 -17.86 24.04
N LEU A 6 8.59 -18.96 23.54
CA LEU A 6 9.54 -18.94 22.44
C LEU A 6 8.82 -18.33 21.24
N SER A 7 9.01 -17.03 21.02
CA SER A 7 8.59 -16.37 19.79
C SER A 7 9.36 -17.03 18.65
N SER A 8 8.68 -17.83 17.84
CA SER A 8 9.23 -18.34 16.59
C SER A 8 9.78 -17.18 15.75
N PRO A 9 10.98 -17.28 15.18
CA PRO A 9 11.53 -16.21 14.35
C PRO A 9 10.62 -15.98 13.15
N SER A 10 10.35 -14.70 12.85
CA SER A 10 9.57 -14.33 11.67
C SER A 10 10.30 -14.81 10.42
N LEU A 11 9.64 -15.59 9.56
CA LEU A 11 10.18 -16.05 8.28
C LEU A 11 10.36 -14.91 7.27
N VAL A 12 9.77 -13.75 7.55
CA VAL A 12 9.68 -12.59 6.66
C VAL A 12 9.90 -11.32 7.49
N SER A 13 10.76 -10.41 7.04
CA SER A 13 11.08 -9.16 7.75
C SER A 13 10.84 -7.95 6.86
N VAL A 14 10.04 -7.00 7.35
CA VAL A 14 9.85 -5.74 6.62
C VAL A 14 11.16 -4.94 6.64
N CYS A 15 11.70 -4.65 5.46
CA CYS A 15 12.93 -3.90 5.29
C CYS A 15 12.70 -2.38 5.34
N ASP A 16 11.67 -1.91 4.63
CA ASP A 16 11.37 -0.49 4.49
C ASP A 16 9.87 -0.26 4.44
N LYS A 17 9.44 0.90 4.95
CA LYS A 17 8.05 1.39 4.88
C LYS A 17 8.00 2.82 4.39
N THR A 18 7.17 3.08 3.40
CA THR A 18 6.98 4.43 2.83
C THR A 18 5.49 4.69 2.58
N PHE A 19 5.11 5.97 2.56
CA PHE A 19 3.77 6.40 2.14
C PHE A 19 3.85 7.01 0.74
N ILE A 20 3.24 6.33 -0.23
CA ILE A 20 3.25 6.75 -1.63
C ILE A 20 2.10 7.71 -1.87
N LYS A 21 2.44 8.95 -2.20
CA LYS A 21 1.50 10.02 -2.52
C LYS A 21 1.12 9.99 -4.00
N PRO A 22 -0.04 10.55 -4.38
CA PRO A 22 -0.37 10.73 -5.79
C PRO A 22 0.66 11.65 -6.46
N SER A 23 0.93 11.41 -7.75
CA SER A 23 1.94 12.17 -8.51
C SER A 23 1.51 13.61 -8.79
N SER A 24 0.22 13.92 -8.65
CA SER A 24 -0.34 15.27 -8.67
C SER A 24 -1.36 15.41 -7.55
N LEU A 25 -1.48 16.62 -7.00
CA LEU A 25 -2.38 16.92 -5.89
C LEU A 25 -3.84 16.67 -6.25
N THR A 26 -4.59 16.16 -5.29
CA THR A 26 -6.05 16.06 -5.39
C THR A 26 -6.66 17.46 -5.44
N PRO A 27 -7.48 17.80 -6.45
CA PRO A 27 -8.15 19.09 -6.50
C PRO A 27 -8.98 19.37 -5.23
N PRO A 28 -9.01 20.62 -4.72
CA PRO A 28 -9.75 20.94 -3.49
C PRO A 28 -11.25 20.58 -3.55
N THR A 29 -11.84 20.61 -4.74
CA THR A 29 -13.23 20.23 -4.99
C THR A 29 -13.51 18.73 -4.77
N LEU A 30 -12.47 17.89 -4.83
CA LEU A 30 -12.55 16.44 -4.63
C LEU A 30 -12.05 15.98 -3.25
N ARG A 31 -11.76 16.93 -2.35
CA ARG A 31 -11.16 16.65 -1.05
C ARG A 31 -11.98 15.72 -0.16
N TYR A 32 -13.31 15.79 -0.24
CA TYR A 32 -14.18 15.01 0.64
C TYR A 32 -15.00 14.03 -0.17
N HIS A 33 -14.58 12.76 -0.16
CA HIS A 33 -15.33 11.68 -0.79
C HIS A 33 -16.36 11.13 0.20
N LYS A 34 -17.64 11.30 -0.11
CA LYS A 34 -18.75 10.84 0.75
C LYS A 34 -19.04 9.37 0.48
N LEU A 35 -19.08 8.57 1.55
CA LEU A 35 -19.44 7.16 1.47
C LEU A 35 -20.96 6.98 1.35
N SER A 36 -21.37 6.00 0.55
CA SER A 36 -22.78 5.63 0.46
C SER A 36 -23.27 4.94 1.73
N TYR A 37 -24.58 4.75 1.86
CA TYR A 37 -25.14 3.97 2.96
C TYR A 37 -24.61 2.53 3.00
N ILE A 38 -24.39 1.92 1.83
CA ILE A 38 -23.85 0.56 1.72
C ILE A 38 -22.41 0.52 2.26
N ASP A 39 -21.57 1.49 1.88
CA ASP A 39 -20.19 1.58 2.35
C ASP A 39 -20.13 1.76 3.87
N GLN A 40 -20.99 2.61 4.43
CA GLN A 40 -21.09 2.83 5.88
C GLN A 40 -21.55 1.58 6.64
N PHE A 41 -22.43 0.79 6.03
CA PHE A 41 -22.95 -0.45 6.63
C PHE A 41 -21.88 -1.53 6.79
N TYR A 42 -21.01 -1.70 5.77
CA TYR A 42 -19.91 -2.66 5.84
C TYR A 42 -18.77 -2.22 6.79
N GLY A 43 -18.78 -0.96 7.22
CA GLY A 43 -17.84 -0.44 8.22
C GLY A 43 -16.38 -0.49 7.77
N ASN A 44 -15.46 -0.39 8.73
CA ASN A 44 -14.02 -0.30 8.49
C ASN A 44 -13.37 -1.70 8.39
N MET A 45 -13.58 -2.39 7.28
CA MET A 45 -12.97 -3.68 7.00
C MET A 45 -11.83 -3.58 5.97
N TYR A 46 -10.70 -4.25 6.25
CA TYR A 46 -9.62 -4.45 5.28
C TYR A 46 -9.85 -5.76 4.54
N ILE A 47 -9.75 -5.73 3.20
CA ILE A 47 -9.86 -6.92 2.36
C ILE A 47 -8.44 -7.43 2.07
N PRO A 48 -7.99 -8.54 2.68
CA PRO A 48 -6.66 -9.07 2.43
C PRO A 48 -6.59 -9.74 1.05
N LEU A 49 -5.62 -9.34 0.23
CA LEU A 49 -5.34 -9.92 -1.07
C LEU A 49 -3.84 -10.18 -1.22
N ALA A 50 -3.47 -11.32 -1.82
CA ALA A 50 -2.09 -11.70 -2.08
C ALA A 50 -1.92 -12.26 -3.50
N PHE A 51 -0.88 -11.81 -4.19
CA PHE A 51 -0.53 -12.23 -5.55
C PHE A 51 0.90 -12.77 -5.56
N PHE A 52 1.12 -13.90 -6.24
CA PHE A 52 2.43 -14.56 -6.34
C PHE A 52 2.87 -14.59 -7.81
N TYR A 53 4.06 -14.07 -8.08
CA TYR A 53 4.64 -14.01 -9.42
C TYR A 53 5.89 -14.92 -9.48
N PRO A 54 6.00 -15.81 -10.47
CA PRO A 54 7.19 -16.63 -10.62
C PRO A 54 8.38 -15.77 -11.05
N LYS A 55 9.57 -16.12 -10.58
CA LYS A 55 10.80 -15.46 -11.05
C LYS A 55 11.01 -15.80 -12.53
N VAL A 56 11.13 -14.77 -13.36
CA VAL A 56 11.53 -14.96 -14.76
C VAL A 56 13.02 -15.28 -14.77
N GLN A 57 13.39 -16.49 -15.19
CA GLN A 57 14.80 -16.87 -15.37
C GLN A 57 15.36 -16.12 -16.58
N GLN A 58 15.81 -14.88 -16.37
CA GLN A 58 16.71 -14.24 -17.33
C GLN A 58 18.04 -14.99 -17.27
N ARG A 59 18.58 -15.31 -18.46
CA ARG A 59 19.68 -16.26 -18.67
C ARG A 59 21.06 -15.77 -18.19
N GLU A 60 21.12 -14.66 -17.45
CA GLU A 60 22.36 -14.03 -17.03
C GLU A 60 22.30 -13.63 -15.56
N GLU A 61 23.40 -13.93 -14.86
CA GLU A 61 23.67 -13.72 -13.43
C GLU A 61 23.74 -12.22 -13.08
N SER A 62 22.66 -11.49 -13.31
CA SER A 62 22.55 -10.11 -12.85
C SER A 62 22.24 -10.08 -11.35
N ASN A 63 22.91 -9.18 -10.62
CA ASN A 63 22.78 -9.03 -9.17
C ASN A 63 21.31 -8.87 -8.74
N ASN A 64 20.74 -9.89 -8.08
CA ASN A 64 19.35 -9.94 -7.62
C ASN A 64 18.88 -8.69 -6.86
N SER A 65 19.78 -8.00 -6.15
CA SER A 65 19.44 -6.79 -5.39
C SER A 65 19.05 -5.60 -6.28
N HIS A 66 19.66 -5.47 -7.46
CA HIS A 66 19.36 -4.40 -8.41
C HIS A 66 18.03 -4.64 -9.14
N GLU A 67 17.67 -5.91 -9.35
CA GLU A 67 16.38 -6.29 -9.94
C GLU A 67 15.22 -5.96 -8.98
N LEU A 68 15.34 -6.33 -7.69
CA LEU A 68 14.32 -6.07 -6.69
C LEU A 68 14.12 -4.57 -6.43
N SER A 69 15.21 -3.80 -6.36
CA SER A 69 15.11 -2.34 -6.19
C SER A 69 14.47 -1.67 -7.40
N HIS A 70 14.75 -2.16 -8.61
CA HIS A 70 14.11 -1.69 -9.84
C HIS A 70 12.60 -1.99 -9.85
N ILE A 71 12.20 -3.21 -9.50
CA ILE A 71 10.78 -3.59 -9.38
C ILE A 71 10.07 -2.71 -8.34
N ALA A 72 10.66 -2.54 -7.16
CA ALA A 72 10.09 -1.70 -6.11
C ALA A 72 9.91 -0.25 -6.57
N HIS A 73 10.89 0.30 -7.31
CA HIS A 73 10.79 1.64 -7.89
C HIS A 73 9.67 1.75 -8.93
N LEU A 74 9.55 0.76 -9.83
CA LEU A 74 8.46 0.71 -10.82
C LEU A 74 7.08 0.63 -10.15
N LEU A 75 6.93 -0.20 -9.12
CA LEU A 75 5.68 -0.32 -8.36
C LEU A 75 5.33 0.97 -7.64
N GLN A 76 6.27 1.61 -6.95
CA GLN A 76 6.03 2.89 -6.27
C GLN A 76 5.66 4.00 -7.26
N THR A 77 6.34 4.06 -8.41
CA THR A 77 6.08 5.07 -9.46
C THR A 77 4.69 4.89 -10.07
N SER A 78 4.35 3.66 -10.47
CA SER A 78 3.04 3.35 -11.06
C SER A 78 1.90 3.53 -10.05
N LEU A 79 2.11 3.18 -8.78
CA LEU A 79 1.16 3.45 -7.71
C LEU A 79 0.91 4.96 -7.54
N SER A 80 1.98 5.78 -7.49
CA SER A 80 1.87 7.24 -7.40
C SER A 80 1.05 7.83 -8.56
N GLN A 81 1.27 7.35 -9.78
CA GLN A 81 0.49 7.77 -10.96
C GLN A 81 -0.97 7.31 -10.88
N THR A 82 -1.22 6.07 -10.46
CA THR A 82 -2.57 5.49 -10.35
C THR A 82 -3.40 6.20 -9.30
N LEU A 83 -2.78 6.60 -8.17
CA LEU A 83 -3.44 7.33 -7.09
C LEU A 83 -4.00 8.69 -7.53
N VAL A 84 -3.57 9.26 -8.67
CA VAL A 84 -4.21 10.47 -9.21
C VAL A 84 -5.66 10.21 -9.59
N SER A 85 -5.93 9.07 -10.26
CA SER A 85 -7.30 8.68 -10.62
C SER A 85 -8.05 8.02 -9.46
N TYR A 86 -7.32 7.37 -8.55
CA TYR A 86 -7.84 6.67 -7.37
C TYR A 86 -7.56 7.43 -6.06
N TYR A 87 -7.67 8.75 -6.11
CA TYR A 87 -7.29 9.66 -5.03
C TYR A 87 -7.87 9.35 -3.63
N PRO A 88 -9.09 8.78 -3.46
CA PRO A 88 -9.57 8.44 -2.12
C PRO A 88 -8.66 7.44 -1.38
N TYR A 89 -7.96 6.57 -2.12
CA TYR A 89 -7.05 5.57 -1.52
C TYR A 89 -5.76 6.19 -0.93
N ALA A 90 -5.45 7.45 -1.26
CA ALA A 90 -4.36 8.20 -0.64
C ALA A 90 -4.82 9.05 0.57
N GLY A 91 -6.09 8.96 0.95
CA GLY A 91 -6.70 9.73 2.03
C GLY A 91 -6.80 8.99 3.37
N LYS A 92 -7.61 9.54 4.27
CA LYS A 92 -7.96 8.92 5.56
C LYS A 92 -9.46 8.88 5.78
N LEU A 93 -9.94 7.74 6.28
CA LEU A 93 -11.33 7.59 6.72
C LEU A 93 -11.58 8.47 7.95
N ARG A 94 -12.69 9.21 7.92
CA ARG A 94 -13.17 10.07 9.00
C ARG A 94 -14.61 9.72 9.33
N ASP A 95 -14.87 9.47 10.60
CA ASP A 95 -16.20 9.23 11.18
C ASP A 95 -17.00 8.11 10.47
N ASN A 96 -16.31 7.13 9.86
CA ASN A 96 -16.88 6.06 9.02
C ASN A 96 -17.79 6.51 7.86
N ALA A 97 -17.82 7.79 7.51
CA ALA A 97 -18.77 8.35 6.54
C ALA A 97 -18.11 9.14 5.41
N ILE A 98 -16.88 9.62 5.62
CA ILE A 98 -16.18 10.47 4.65
C ILE A 98 -14.73 10.02 4.58
N VAL A 99 -14.15 10.00 3.38
CA VAL A 99 -12.71 9.94 3.20
C VAL A 99 -12.20 11.36 2.97
N ASP A 100 -11.30 11.84 3.84
CA ASP A 100 -10.52 13.06 3.61
C ASP A 100 -9.37 12.71 2.66
N CYS A 101 -9.55 13.04 1.39
CA CYS A 101 -8.59 12.86 0.30
C CYS A 101 -7.47 13.91 0.45
N ASN A 102 -6.65 13.74 1.48
CA ASN A 102 -5.62 14.69 1.94
C ASN A 102 -4.21 14.36 1.45
N ASP A 103 -4.09 13.47 0.47
CA ASP A 103 -2.82 13.05 -0.15
C ASP A 103 -1.76 12.59 0.86
N MET A 104 -2.17 12.03 2.00
CA MET A 104 -1.26 11.41 2.98
C MET A 104 -0.52 10.22 2.38
N GLY A 105 -1.13 9.54 1.41
CA GLY A 105 -0.54 8.45 0.65
C GLY A 105 -0.93 7.06 1.16
N ALA A 106 -0.63 6.06 0.33
CA ALA A 106 -0.83 4.65 0.63
C ALA A 106 0.45 4.02 1.20
N GLU A 107 0.33 3.17 2.23
CA GLU A 107 1.48 2.46 2.78
C GLU A 107 2.04 1.43 1.78
N PHE A 108 3.33 1.51 1.52
CA PHE A 108 4.09 0.56 0.71
C PHE A 108 5.21 -0.01 1.59
N SER A 109 5.30 -1.33 1.68
CA SER A 109 6.32 -2.02 2.49
C SER A 109 7.15 -2.95 1.60
N ASN A 110 8.47 -2.80 1.65
CA ASN A 110 9.39 -3.79 1.09
C ASN A 110 9.63 -4.87 2.14
N VAL A 111 9.58 -6.13 1.74
CA VAL A 111 9.63 -7.31 2.62
C VAL A 111 10.65 -8.31 2.13
#